data_AF-A0A6L8HAY9-F1
#
_entry.id   AF-A0A6L8HAY9-F1
#
_cell.length_a   1.000
_cell.length_b   1.000
_cell.length_c   1.000
_cell.angle_alpha   90.00
_cell.angle_beta   90.00
_cell.angle_gamma   90.00
#
_symmetry.space_group_name_H-M   'P 1'
#
loop_
_entity.id
_entity.type
_entity.pdbx_description
1 polymer ?
#
loop_
_entity_poly.entity_id
_entity_poly.type
_entity_poly.pdbx_seq_one_letter_code
_entity_poly.pdbx_strand_id
1 'polypeptide(L)'
;SYEVGLKSSTGDGRLRLNVALFRADYEDLQVVIRESINPITVNGGSADLQGAEVEAAWIPAGGWDIAASVGVLSAEYESLSAACWRIGTLCSRTSS
;
A
#
# COMPACT_ATOMS: atom_id res chain seq x y z
N SER A 1 -2.55 1.53 -11.32
CA SER A 1 -1.42 1.96 -10.47
C SER A 1 -0.71 3.17 -11.07
N TYR A 2 -0.40 4.16 -10.24
CA TYR A 2 0.33 5.38 -10.56
C TYR A 2 1.47 5.58 -9.57
N GLU A 3 2.63 6.03 -10.05
CA GLU A 3 3.78 6.34 -9.20
C GLU A 3 4.43 7.64 -9.68
N VAL A 4 4.85 8.47 -8.73
CA VAL A 4 5.67 9.64 -8.99
C VAL A 4 6.81 9.70 -7.99
N GLY A 5 8.03 9.89 -8.49
CA GLY A 5 9.23 9.89 -7.67
C GLY A 5 10.16 11.06 -7.99
N LEU A 6 10.87 11.52 -6.96
CA LEU A 6 11.94 12.50 -7.02
C LEU A 6 13.23 11.86 -6.47
N LYS A 7 14.32 12.01 -7.23
CA LYS A 7 15.66 11.66 -6.78
C LYS A 7 16.53 12.91 -6.82
N SER A 8 17.21 13.19 -5.72
CA SER A 8 18.05 14.37 -5.57
C SER A 8 19.39 14.01 -4.93
N SER A 9 20.44 14.70 -5.36
CA SER A 9 21.77 14.59 -4.77
C SER A 9 22.43 15.96 -4.71
N THR A 10 23.18 16.22 -3.65
CA THR A 10 24.05 17.40 -3.60
C THR A 10 25.21 17.26 -4.59
N GLY A 11 25.73 18.38 -5.10
CA GLY A 11 26.78 18.37 -6.13
C GLY A 11 28.11 17.72 -5.68
N ASP A 12 28.34 17.65 -4.36
CA ASP A 12 29.46 16.95 -3.74
C ASP A 12 29.19 15.47 -3.45
N GLY A 13 27.98 14.98 -3.76
CA GLY A 13 27.57 13.59 -3.60
C GLY A 13 27.38 13.12 -2.15
N ARG A 14 27.45 14.04 -1.18
CA ARG A 14 27.44 13.70 0.25
C ARG A 14 26.04 13.50 0.82
N LEU A 15 25.01 14.02 0.18
CA LEU A 15 23.62 13.81 0.53
C LEU A 15 22.87 13.30 -0.69
N ARG A 16 22.12 12.21 -0.49
CA ARG A 16 21.15 11.66 -1.45
C ARG A 16 19.79 11.60 -0.78
N LEU A 17 18.76 12.03 -1.49
CA LEU A 17 17.38 12.01 -1.05
C LEU A 17 16.50 11.43 -2.16
N ASN A 18 15.77 10.37 -1.84
CA ASN A 18 14.74 9.78 -2.69
C ASN A 18 13.39 9.99 -2.04
N VAL A 19 12.38 10.37 -2.82
CA VAL A 19 10.99 10.50 -2.39
C VAL A 19 10.13 9.85 -3.45
N ALA A 20 9.16 9.03 -3.06
CA ALA A 20 8.16 8.51 -3.98
C ALA A 20 6.76 8.53 -3.37
N LEU A 21 5.77 8.75 -4.23
CA LEU A 21 4.35 8.61 -3.93
C LEU A 21 3.79 7.57 -4.89
N PHE A 22 3.04 6.62 -4.37
CA PHE A 22 2.50 5.52 -5.16
C PHE A 22 1.04 5.24 -4.81
N ARG A 23 0.29 4.80 -5.82
CA ARG A 23 -1.06 4.23 -5.70
C ARG A 23 -1.14 2.99 -6.59
N ALA A 24 -1.68 1.91 -6.05
CA ALA A 24 -1.92 0.65 -6.74
C ALA A 24 -3.33 0.18 -6.45
N ASP A 25 -4.11 0.10 -7.51
CA ASP A 25 -5.46 -0.45 -7.51
C ASP A 25 -5.31 -1.94 -7.88
N TYR A 26 -5.66 -2.81 -6.95
CA TYR A 26 -5.63 -4.26 -7.15
C TYR A 26 -7.05 -4.74 -7.42
N GLU A 27 -7.32 -5.11 -8.67
CA GLU A 27 -8.57 -5.76 -9.08
C GLU A 27 -8.42 -7.29 -8.99
N ASP A 28 -9.54 -8.00 -8.82
CA ASP A 28 -9.60 -9.47 -8.80
C ASP A 28 -8.75 -10.17 -7.71
N LEU A 29 -8.66 -9.60 -6.50
CA LEU A 29 -8.15 -10.37 -5.36
C LEU A 29 -9.05 -11.59 -5.10
N GLN A 30 -8.45 -12.78 -5.13
CA GLN A 30 -9.06 -14.01 -4.62
C GLN A 30 -9.10 -13.95 -3.09
N VAL A 31 -10.20 -13.42 -2.56
CA VAL A 31 -10.43 -13.44 -1.11
C VAL A 31 -11.11 -14.75 -0.76
N VAL A 32 -10.41 -15.59 0.02
CA VAL A 32 -10.99 -16.82 0.57
C VAL A 32 -11.71 -16.45 1.87
N ILE A 33 -13.03 -16.33 1.81
CA ILE A 33 -13.84 -16.12 3.00
C ILE A 33 -14.09 -17.50 3.63
N ARG A 34 -13.60 -17.68 4.87
CA ARG A 34 -13.85 -18.88 5.67
C ARG A 34 -15.04 -18.64 6.61
N GLU A 35 -16.23 -18.51 6.06
CA GLU A 35 -17.46 -18.66 6.84
C GLU A 35 -17.85 -20.16 6.83
N SER A 36 -17.53 -20.88 7.91
CA SER A 36 -17.93 -22.29 8.15
C SER A 36 -17.23 -23.38 7.30
N ILE A 37 -17.76 -24.62 7.33
CA ILE A 37 -17.13 -25.89 6.85
C ILE A 37 -16.69 -25.86 5.38
N ASN A 38 -17.24 -24.98 4.54
CA ASN A 38 -16.85 -24.82 3.14
C ASN A 38 -16.24 -23.42 2.91
N PRO A 39 -14.93 -23.31 2.62
CA PRO A 39 -14.36 -22.05 2.18
C PRO A 39 -14.95 -21.64 0.82
N ILE A 40 -15.50 -20.43 0.74
CA ILE A 40 -15.95 -19.84 -0.53
C ILE A 40 -14.87 -18.85 -0.97
N THR A 41 -14.21 -19.16 -2.08
CA THR A 41 -13.31 -18.21 -2.75
C THR A 41 -14.17 -17.27 -3.58
N VAL A 42 -14.21 -15.99 -3.22
CA VAL A 42 -14.88 -14.99 -4.04
C VAL A 42 -13.83 -14.25 -4.84
N ASN A 43 -13.92 -14.35 -6.17
CA ASN A 43 -13.19 -13.50 -7.10
C ASN A 43 -13.95 -12.18 -7.24
N GLY A 44 -13.28 -11.09 -6.92
CA GLY A 44 -13.87 -9.76 -7.01
C GLY A 44 -13.73 -8.93 -5.75
N GLY A 45 -12.71 -9.20 -4.92
CA GLY A 45 -12.17 -8.21 -3.99
C GLY A 45 -11.32 -7.21 -4.76
N SER A 46 -11.59 -5.92 -4.59
CA SER A 46 -10.77 -4.80 -5.06
C SER A 46 -10.14 -4.19 -3.83
N ALA A 47 -8.86 -3.87 -3.93
CA ALA A 47 -8.12 -3.23 -2.85
C ALA A 47 -7.32 -2.07 -3.42
N ASP A 48 -7.51 -0.90 -2.84
CA ASP A 48 -6.73 0.28 -3.13
C ASP A 48 -5.60 0.38 -2.12
N LEU A 49 -4.39 0.56 -2.61
CA LEU A 49 -3.19 0.70 -1.80
C LEU A 49 -2.47 1.97 -2.23
N GLN A 50 -2.23 2.88 -1.30
CA GLN A 50 -1.52 4.12 -1.58
C GLN A 50 -0.53 4.44 -0.47
N GLY A 51 0.56 5.11 -0.82
CA GLY A 51 1.60 5.42 0.13
C GLY A 51 2.60 6.44 -0.34
N ALA A 52 3.49 6.77 0.59
CA ALA A 52 4.62 7.65 0.36
C ALA A 52 5.86 7.07 1.04
N GLU A 53 7.00 7.17 0.39
CA GLU A 53 8.29 6.79 0.94
C GLU A 53 9.29 7.93 0.79
N VAL A 54 10.16 8.05 1.80
CA VAL A 54 11.31 8.96 1.79
C VAL A 54 12.52 8.20 2.28
N GLU A 55 13.61 8.29 1.54
CA GLU A 55 14.90 7.71 1.89
C GLU A 55 15.99 8.76 1.80
N ALA A 56 16.88 8.80 2.78
CA ALA A 56 18.02 9.69 2.82
C ALA A 56 19.30 8.93 3.17
N ALA A 57 20.38 9.27 2.48
CA ALA A 57 21.74 8.83 2.81
C ALA A 57 22.66 10.06 2.89
N TRP A 58 23.41 10.18 3.99
CA TRP A 58 24.18 11.37 4.30
C TRP A 58 25.55 11.06 4.92
N ILE A 59 26.58 11.72 4.39
CA ILE A 59 27.98 11.65 4.84
C ILE A 59 28.40 13.04 5.37
N PRO A 60 28.02 13.41 6.60
CA PRO A 60 28.27 14.75 7.17
C PRO A 60 29.76 15.06 7.40
N ALA A 61 30.58 14.05 7.71
CA ALA A 61 32.01 14.15 7.94
C ALA A 61 32.71 12.80 7.65
N GLY A 62 34.04 12.81 7.63
CA GLY A 62 34.82 11.57 7.49
C GLY A 62 34.50 10.57 8.60
N GLY A 63 34.24 9.32 8.21
CA GLY A 63 33.90 8.23 9.13
C GLY A 63 32.41 8.12 9.51
N TRP A 64 31.55 9.02 9.01
CA TRP A 64 30.10 8.96 9.21
C TRP A 64 29.39 8.52 7.94
N ASP A 65 28.52 7.52 8.07
CA ASP A 65 27.58 7.11 7.02
C ASP A 65 26.21 6.91 7.70
N ILE A 66 25.25 7.79 7.36
CA ILE A 66 23.93 7.83 7.98
C ILE A 66 22.91 7.52 6.90
N ALA A 67 22.13 6.46 7.11
CA ALA A 67 20.99 6.11 6.28
C ALA A 67 19.71 6.14 7.11
N ALA A 68 18.65 6.69 6.53
CA ALA A 68 17.32 6.74 7.14
C ALA A 68 16.24 6.54 6.07
N SER A 69 15.19 5.81 6.41
CA SER A 69 14.00 5.68 5.57
C SER A 69 12.73 5.76 6.41
N VAL A 70 11.68 6.29 5.80
CA VAL A 70 10.35 6.37 6.39
C VAL A 70 9.32 6.13 5.30
N GLY A 71 8.28 5.37 5.63
CA GLY A 71 7.17 5.07 4.74
C GLY A 71 5.85 5.17 5.47
N VAL A 72 4.83 5.66 4.76
CA VAL A 72 3.43 5.63 5.19
C VAL A 72 2.61 4.89 4.15
N LEU A 73 1.71 4.02 4.62
CA LEU A 73 0.88 3.18 3.76
C LEU A 73 -0.55 3.18 4.26
N SER A 74 -1.49 3.35 3.34
CA SER A 74 -2.92 3.19 3.53
C SER A 74 -3.42 2.14 2.54
N ALA A 75 -4.20 1.17 3.04
CA ALA A 75 -4.80 0.12 2.24
C ALA A 75 -6.28 0.00 2.60
N GLU A 76 -7.15 0.05 1.60
CA GLU A 76 -8.61 -0.01 1.74
C GLU A 76 -9.16 -1.14 0.84
N TYR A 77 -10.08 -1.96 1.37
CA TYR A 77 -10.76 -3.01 0.61
C TYR A 77 -12.11 -2.47 0.11
N GLU A 78 -12.30 -2.35 -1.20
CA GLU A 78 -13.50 -1.77 -1.80
C GLU A 78 -14.67 -2.79 -1.93
N SER A 79 -14.39 -4.06 -2.20
CA SER A 79 -15.45 -5.03 -2.54
C SER A 79 -15.45 -6.32 -1.72
N LEU A 80 -15.61 -6.18 -0.41
CA LEU A 80 -16.40 -7.17 0.36
C LEU A 80 -17.92 -7.00 0.10
N SER A 81 -18.33 -5.81 -0.35
CA SER A 81 -19.74 -5.39 -0.51
C SER A 81 -20.43 -5.93 -1.76
N ALA A 82 -19.77 -5.93 -2.92
CA ALA A 82 -20.37 -6.40 -4.18
C ALA A 82 -20.58 -7.93 -4.20
N ALA A 83 -19.67 -8.68 -3.57
CA ALA A 83 -19.83 -10.11 -3.29
C ALA A 83 -21.02 -10.36 -2.36
N CYS A 84 -21.15 -9.55 -1.30
CA CYS A 84 -22.27 -9.64 -0.38
C CYS A 84 -23.62 -9.33 -1.04
N TRP A 85 -23.66 -8.42 -2.03
CA TRP A 85 -24.88 -8.13 -2.78
C TRP A 85 -25.28 -9.27 -3.74
N ARG A 86 -24.30 -9.93 -4.38
CA ARG A 86 -24.55 -11.02 -5.34
C ARG A 86 -25.02 -12.32 -4.69
N ILE A 87 -24.68 -12.53 -3.42
CA ILE A 87 -25.06 -13.74 -2.65
C ILE A 87 -26.40 -13.51 -1.89
N GLY A 88 -27.01 -12.32 -1.99
CA GLY A 88 -28.36 -12.06 -1.49
C GLY A 88 -28.54 -12.22 0.03
N THR A 89 -27.45 -12.36 0.79
CA THR A 89 -27.52 -12.79 2.19
C THR A 89 -26.56 -11.96 3.05
N LEU A 90 -27.15 -11.02 3.80
CA LEU A 90 -26.66 -10.48 5.08
C LEU A 90 -25.24 -9.88 5.14
N CYS A 91 -25.06 -8.63 4.69
CA CYS A 91 -24.08 -7.72 5.32
C CYS A 91 -24.82 -6.86 6.34
N SER A 92 -25.08 -7.38 7.53
CA SER A 92 -25.55 -6.54 8.63
C SER A 92 -24.35 -5.84 9.28
N ARG A 93 -24.14 -4.58 8.88
CA ARG A 93 -23.75 -3.44 9.73
C ARG A 93 -22.56 -3.68 10.69
N THR A 94 -21.39 -3.16 10.33
CA THR A 94 -20.41 -2.66 11.30
C THR A 94 -20.18 -1.17 11.05
N SER A 95 -20.94 -0.36 11.78
CA SER A 95 -20.68 1.07 11.98
C SER A 95 -20.32 1.27 13.45
N SER A 96 -19.04 1.48 13.74
CA SER A 96 -18.49 2.34 14.81
C SER A 96 -17.00 2.07 14.97
#